data_AF-D8F1I1-F1
#
_entry.id   AF-D8F1I1-F1
#
_cell.length_a   1.000
_cell.length_b   1.000
_cell.length_c   1.000
_cell.angle_alpha   90.00
_cell.angle_beta   90.00
_cell.angle_gamma   90.00
#
_symmetry.space_group_name_H-M   'P 1'
#
loop_
_entity.id
_entity.type
_entity.pdbx_description
1 polymer ?
#
loop_
_entity_poly.entity_id
_entity_poly.type
_entity_poly.pdbx_seq_one_letter_code
_entity_poly.pdbx_strand_id
1 'polypeptide(L)'
;MTGKIDLNTMVAKVLCPDIVFEGIMTILTRFDTGKCRQFLSLMACLFTLCLLWPGTAMAHRVNVFAWVEGDTVHTESKFSGGRLVNGGEVRVYDLKGNELLSGKTNAQGEFSFKIPQKTAMKIVLQAGMGHRGEWTIPLSEIDPQQSASEPSASQEEQKKTSETETVKPSVDLDQLRHALEQSLDKRLSPVLKRLAEAQDKGPTFRDILGGIGYILGLLGLAAYMHFRRRSRDLEAEKKGR
;
A
#
# COMPACT_ATOMS: atom_id res chain seq x y z
N MET A 1 0.20 102.27 7.82
CA MET A 1 1.55 101.76 7.44
C MET A 1 1.49 100.25 7.49
N THR A 2 1.71 99.63 6.33
CA THR A 2 1.62 98.20 6.03
C THR A 2 2.86 97.46 6.55
N GLY A 3 2.66 96.43 7.38
CA GLY A 3 3.71 95.50 7.83
C GLY A 3 3.45 94.11 7.25
N LYS A 4 4.32 93.67 6.34
CA LYS A 4 4.28 92.38 5.64
C LYS A 4 4.40 91.20 6.62
N ILE A 5 3.58 90.18 6.43
CA ILE A 5 3.78 88.85 7.02
C ILE A 5 4.82 88.14 6.16
N ASP A 6 5.99 87.88 6.74
CA ASP A 6 7.12 87.27 6.05
C ASP A 6 6.93 85.74 5.99
N LEU A 7 6.62 85.24 4.79
CA LEU A 7 6.29 83.84 4.51
C LEU A 7 7.47 82.88 4.76
N ASN A 8 8.68 83.42 4.96
CA ASN A 8 9.89 82.63 5.24
C ASN A 8 9.97 82.06 6.66
N THR A 9 9.15 82.53 7.61
CA THR A 9 9.20 82.06 9.00
C THR A 9 8.38 80.78 9.23
N MET A 10 7.46 80.44 8.31
CA MET A 10 6.64 79.21 8.42
C MET A 10 7.23 77.98 7.72
N VAL A 11 8.27 78.15 6.88
CA VAL A 11 8.88 77.02 6.16
C VAL A 11 9.95 76.30 6.99
N ALA A 12 10.49 76.94 8.05
CA ALA A 12 11.58 76.39 8.86
C ALA A 12 11.17 75.33 9.90
N LYS A 13 9.89 74.95 10.01
CA LYS A 13 9.43 73.92 10.97
C LYS A 13 9.02 72.57 10.38
N VAL A 14 9.18 72.37 9.06
CA VAL A 14 8.78 71.12 8.39
C VAL A 14 9.96 70.26 7.93
N LEU A 15 11.20 70.65 8.25
CA LEU A 15 12.40 69.87 7.96
C LEU A 15 13.06 69.39 9.26
N CYS A 16 12.48 68.35 9.87
CA CYS A 16 13.17 67.50 10.83
C CYS A 16 12.89 66.03 10.45
N PRO A 17 13.80 65.37 9.70
CA PRO A 17 13.67 63.97 9.34
C PRO A 17 13.87 62.99 10.52
N ASP A 18 14.27 63.46 11.69
CA ASP A 18 14.66 62.59 12.82
C ASP A 18 13.48 61.93 13.56
N ILE A 19 12.28 62.53 13.54
CA ILE A 19 11.14 62.02 14.35
C ILE A 19 10.45 60.82 13.69
N VAL A 20 10.51 60.70 12.35
CA VAL A 20 9.89 59.57 11.63
C VAL A 20 10.75 58.31 11.72
N PHE A 21 12.07 58.45 11.91
CA PHE A 21 12.99 57.32 11.93
C PHE A 21 12.99 56.55 13.26
N GLU A 22 12.89 57.25 14.39
CA GLU A 22 12.78 56.65 15.73
C GLU A 22 11.46 55.87 15.93
N GLY A 23 10.36 56.37 15.36
CA GLY A 23 9.05 55.70 15.43
C GLY A 23 8.99 54.38 14.66
N ILE A 24 9.68 54.28 13.51
CA ILE A 24 9.72 53.07 12.69
C ILE A 24 10.67 52.02 13.31
N MET A 25 11.80 52.42 13.86
CA MET A 25 12.72 51.49 14.56
C MET A 25 12.14 50.94 15.87
N THR A 26 11.28 51.70 16.56
CA THR A 26 10.58 51.23 17.77
C THR A 26 9.46 50.22 17.45
N ILE A 27 8.85 50.30 16.26
CA ILE A 27 7.86 49.32 15.80
C ILE A 27 8.54 48.02 15.34
N LEU A 28 9.74 48.10 14.75
CA LEU A 28 10.50 46.93 14.31
C LEU A 28 11.17 46.15 15.47
N THR A 29 11.38 46.78 16.62
CA THR A 29 11.96 46.13 17.82
C THR A 29 10.90 45.50 18.76
N ARG A 30 9.60 45.75 18.51
CA ARG A 30 8.49 45.09 19.22
C ARG A 30 7.95 43.85 18.50
N PHE A 31 8.66 43.33 17.50
CA PHE A 31 8.44 41.96 17.04
C PHE A 31 9.01 41.00 18.09
N ASP A 32 8.14 40.51 18.96
CA ASP A 32 8.41 39.51 19.99
C ASP A 32 9.20 38.33 19.40
N THR A 33 10.53 38.38 19.58
CA THR A 33 11.51 37.47 18.99
C THR A 33 11.26 36.03 19.44
N GLY A 34 10.57 35.84 20.57
CA GLY A 34 10.12 34.54 21.06
C GLY A 34 9.03 33.91 20.20
N LYS A 35 8.01 34.68 19.81
CA LYS A 35 6.92 34.19 18.94
C LYS A 35 7.39 33.93 17.52
N CYS A 36 8.30 34.76 17.01
CA CYS A 36 8.91 34.55 15.68
C CYS A 36 9.77 33.28 15.65
N ARG A 37 10.55 33.02 16.72
CA ARG A 37 11.36 31.79 16.87
C ARG A 37 10.49 30.53 17.02
N GLN A 38 9.38 30.61 17.76
CA GLN A 38 8.43 29.50 17.87
C GLN A 38 7.75 29.19 16.53
N PHE A 39 7.36 30.22 15.78
CA PHE A 39 6.75 30.05 14.46
C PHE A 39 7.73 29.44 13.44
N LEU A 40 8.99 29.89 13.45
CA LEU A 40 10.05 29.35 12.61
C LEU A 40 10.35 27.87 12.94
N SER A 41 10.39 27.54 14.24
CA SER A 41 10.61 26.16 14.70
C SER A 41 9.46 25.23 14.30
N LEU A 42 8.22 25.71 14.34
CA LEU A 42 7.03 24.91 14.01
C LEU A 42 6.93 24.68 12.49
N MET A 43 7.28 25.69 11.69
CA MET A 43 7.43 25.55 10.24
C MET A 43 8.58 24.62 9.86
N ALA A 44 9.72 24.69 10.55
CA ALA A 44 10.84 23.78 10.33
C ALA A 44 10.49 22.33 10.68
N CYS A 45 9.79 22.08 11.80
CA CYS A 45 9.28 20.76 12.18
C CYS A 45 8.25 20.21 11.18
N LEU A 46 7.35 21.06 10.67
CA LEU A 46 6.36 20.64 9.67
C LEU A 46 7.04 20.33 8.32
N PHE A 47 8.04 21.11 7.94
CA PHE A 47 8.81 20.88 6.71
C PHE A 47 9.63 19.59 6.80
N THR A 48 10.33 19.34 7.92
CA THR A 48 11.02 18.06 8.14
C THR A 48 10.04 16.89 8.19
N LEU A 49 8.87 17.03 8.82
CA LEU A 49 7.85 15.97 8.81
C LEU A 49 7.33 15.66 7.39
N CYS A 50 7.20 16.66 6.52
CA CYS A 50 6.87 16.48 5.09
C CYS A 50 8.00 15.79 4.32
N LEU A 51 9.27 16.12 4.60
CA LEU A 51 10.44 15.47 3.99
C LEU A 51 10.61 14.01 4.43
N LEU A 52 10.17 13.68 5.65
CA LEU A 52 10.16 12.32 6.17
C LEU A 52 8.92 11.51 5.72
N TRP A 53 8.01 12.10 4.92
CA TRP A 53 6.88 11.35 4.37
C TRP A 53 7.39 10.33 3.35
N PRO A 54 7.22 9.01 3.58
CA PRO A 54 7.58 8.01 2.58
C PRO A 54 6.68 8.25 1.36
N GLY A 55 7.28 8.75 0.28
CA GLY A 55 6.60 8.87 -1.01
C GLY A 55 6.19 7.48 -1.46
N THR A 56 4.89 7.26 -1.64
CA THR A 56 4.40 6.04 -2.30
C THR A 56 4.86 6.10 -3.75
N ALA A 57 5.93 5.36 -4.07
CA ALA A 57 6.36 5.20 -5.44
C ALA A 57 5.19 4.59 -6.23
N MET A 58 4.64 5.35 -7.18
CA MET A 58 3.69 4.84 -8.17
C MET A 58 4.43 3.91 -9.14
N ALA A 59 4.84 2.75 -8.63
CA ALA A 59 5.38 1.69 -9.46
C ALA A 59 4.18 1.03 -10.17
N HIS A 60 4.18 1.04 -11.50
CA HIS A 60 3.23 0.24 -12.26
C HIS A 60 3.43 -1.23 -11.85
N ARG A 61 2.42 -1.83 -11.22
CA ARG A 61 2.51 -3.21 -10.74
C ARG A 61 2.70 -4.15 -11.94
N VAL A 62 3.67 -5.06 -11.84
CA VAL A 62 3.84 -6.18 -12.76
C VAL A 62 3.40 -7.45 -12.07
N ASN A 63 2.66 -8.29 -12.79
CA ASN A 63 2.16 -9.56 -12.30
C ASN A 63 2.88 -10.69 -13.04
N VAL A 64 3.25 -11.73 -12.29
CA VAL A 64 3.73 -13.00 -12.83
C VAL A 64 2.79 -14.09 -12.31
N PHE A 65 2.33 -14.94 -13.22
CA PHE A 65 1.55 -16.12 -12.92
C PHE A 65 2.39 -17.32 -13.27
N ALA A 66 2.33 -18.38 -12.46
CA ALA A 66 2.97 -19.64 -12.79
C ALA A 66 2.09 -20.84 -12.46
N TRP A 67 2.24 -21.90 -13.24
CA TRP A 67 1.55 -23.16 -13.03
C TRP A 67 2.43 -24.32 -13.46
N VAL A 68 2.14 -25.49 -12.89
CA VAL A 68 2.81 -26.74 -13.24
C VAL A 68 1.94 -27.51 -14.23
N GLU A 69 2.55 -27.94 -15.33
CA GLU A 69 1.96 -28.88 -16.30
C GLU A 69 2.95 -30.04 -16.51
N GLY A 70 2.60 -31.22 -16.00
CA GLY A 70 3.51 -32.38 -16.00
C GLY A 70 4.78 -32.10 -15.21
N ASP A 71 5.93 -32.12 -15.90
CA ASP A 71 7.27 -31.85 -15.35
C ASP A 71 7.78 -30.43 -15.65
N THR A 72 6.91 -29.58 -16.22
CA THR A 72 7.27 -28.26 -16.72
C THR A 72 6.50 -27.20 -15.96
N VAL A 73 7.22 -26.16 -15.51
CA VAL A 73 6.63 -24.95 -14.96
C VAL A 73 6.51 -23.95 -16.10
N HIS A 74 5.30 -23.43 -16.25
CA HIS A 74 4.99 -22.34 -17.17
C HIS A 74 4.78 -21.06 -16.39
N THR A 75 5.19 -19.94 -16.97
CA THR A 75 4.96 -18.62 -16.40
C THR A 75 4.41 -17.67 -17.46
N GLU A 76 3.54 -16.75 -17.05
CA GLU A 76 3.02 -15.66 -17.87
C GLU A 76 3.14 -14.35 -17.09
N SER A 77 3.68 -13.33 -17.74
CA SER A 77 4.03 -12.05 -17.12
C SER A 77 3.42 -10.87 -17.85
N LYS A 78 2.69 -10.02 -17.11
CA LYS A 78 2.01 -8.84 -17.66
C LYS A 78 2.03 -7.65 -16.71
N PHE A 79 2.07 -6.45 -17.28
CA PHE A 79 1.86 -5.21 -16.54
C PHE A 79 0.37 -5.05 -16.20
N SER A 80 0.05 -4.27 -15.15
CA SER A 80 -1.33 -3.98 -14.74
C SER A 80 -2.21 -3.39 -15.87
N GLY A 81 -1.60 -2.70 -16.84
CA GLY A 81 -2.27 -2.19 -18.05
C GLY A 81 -2.52 -3.23 -19.14
N GLY A 82 -2.25 -4.52 -18.90
CA GLY A 82 -2.49 -5.63 -19.83
C GLY A 82 -1.36 -5.88 -20.84
N ARG A 83 -0.38 -4.98 -20.96
CA ARG A 83 0.79 -5.20 -21.82
C ARG A 83 1.64 -6.35 -21.30
N LEU A 84 2.07 -7.23 -22.20
CA LEU A 84 2.94 -8.37 -21.88
C LEU A 84 4.37 -7.92 -21.60
N VAL A 85 5.06 -8.63 -20.71
CA VAL A 85 6.44 -8.33 -20.33
C VAL A 85 7.39 -9.04 -21.28
N ASN A 86 8.00 -8.34 -22.24
CA ASN A 86 8.98 -8.93 -23.15
C ASN A 86 10.41 -8.74 -22.62
N GLY A 87 11.18 -9.82 -22.50
CA GLY A 87 12.57 -9.78 -22.04
C GLY A 87 12.75 -9.49 -20.55
N GLY A 88 11.69 -9.66 -19.75
CA GLY A 88 11.76 -9.55 -18.29
C GLY A 88 12.55 -10.71 -17.70
N GLU A 89 13.38 -10.44 -16.72
CA GLU A 89 14.22 -11.45 -16.06
C GLU A 89 13.38 -12.24 -15.06
N VAL A 90 13.35 -13.57 -15.21
CA VAL A 90 12.68 -14.48 -14.30
C VAL A 90 13.74 -15.24 -13.52
N ARG A 91 13.68 -15.21 -12.19
CA ARG A 91 14.54 -15.97 -11.30
C ARG A 91 13.71 -16.89 -10.43
N VAL A 92 14.19 -18.10 -10.25
CA VAL A 92 13.50 -19.14 -9.49
C VAL A 92 14.36 -19.50 -8.30
N TYR A 93 13.76 -19.47 -7.12
CA TYR A 93 14.39 -19.76 -5.85
C TYR A 93 13.72 -20.94 -5.15
N ASP A 94 14.47 -21.67 -4.34
CA ASP A 94 13.86 -22.50 -3.31
C ASP A 94 13.32 -21.62 -2.15
N LEU A 95 12.62 -22.23 -1.18
CA LEU A 95 12.15 -21.49 0.00
C LEU A 95 13.28 -21.03 0.94
N LYS A 96 14.50 -21.54 0.78
CA LYS A 96 15.68 -21.14 1.55
C LYS A 96 16.38 -19.93 0.92
N GLY A 97 15.93 -19.48 -0.25
CA GLY A 97 16.50 -18.35 -0.98
C GLY A 97 17.63 -18.71 -1.93
N ASN A 98 17.92 -20.00 -2.15
CA ASN A 98 18.91 -20.43 -3.13
C ASN A 98 18.33 -20.34 -4.54
N GLU A 99 19.08 -19.73 -5.46
CA GLU A 99 18.66 -19.62 -6.85
C GLU A 99 18.80 -20.99 -7.55
N LEU A 100 17.69 -21.50 -8.08
CA LEU A 100 17.60 -22.76 -8.80
C LEU A 100 17.88 -22.57 -10.29
N LEU A 101 17.33 -21.51 -10.89
CA LEU A 101 17.55 -21.14 -12.29
C LEU A 101 17.10 -19.69 -12.58
N SER A 102 17.55 -19.18 -13.71
CA SER A 102 17.15 -17.88 -14.25
C SER A 102 16.86 -17.96 -15.74
N GLY A 103 16.00 -17.07 -16.24
CA GLY A 103 15.68 -16.95 -17.66
C GLY A 103 15.06 -15.60 -18.00
N LYS A 104 14.55 -15.48 -19.22
CA LYS A 104 13.86 -14.28 -19.69
C LYS A 104 12.53 -14.64 -20.35
N THR A 105 11.54 -13.76 -20.19
CA THR A 105 10.26 -13.89 -20.88
C THR A 105 10.40 -13.62 -22.38
N ASN A 106 9.60 -14.32 -23.18
CA ASN A 106 9.48 -14.12 -24.62
C ASN A 106 8.57 -12.92 -24.96
N ALA A 107 8.26 -12.71 -26.25
CA ALA A 107 7.40 -11.62 -26.71
C ALA A 107 5.95 -11.71 -26.20
N GLN A 108 5.50 -12.90 -25.82
CA GLN A 108 4.20 -13.20 -25.25
C GLN A 108 4.19 -13.08 -23.72
N GLY A 109 5.30 -12.67 -23.09
CA GLY A 109 5.40 -12.58 -21.64
C GLY A 109 5.61 -13.92 -20.95
N GLU A 110 5.91 -14.98 -21.70
CA GLU A 110 6.00 -16.33 -21.19
C GLU A 110 7.44 -16.76 -20.96
N PHE A 111 7.64 -17.60 -19.94
CA PHE A 111 8.89 -18.33 -19.73
C PHE A 111 8.55 -19.70 -19.16
N SER A 112 9.13 -20.77 -19.70
CA SER A 112 8.85 -22.15 -19.28
C SER A 112 10.15 -22.91 -19.04
N PHE A 113 10.16 -23.77 -18.04
CA PHE A 113 11.34 -24.54 -17.65
C PHE A 113 10.96 -25.87 -16.99
N LYS A 114 11.86 -26.86 -17.07
CA LYS A 114 11.69 -28.14 -16.39
C LYS A 114 11.93 -27.98 -14.89
N ILE A 115 11.15 -28.67 -14.07
CA ILE A 115 11.28 -28.63 -12.60
C ILE A 115 12.69 -29.13 -12.22
N PRO A 116 13.56 -28.27 -11.66
CA PRO A 116 14.94 -28.65 -11.38
C PRO A 116 15.04 -29.57 -10.15
N GLN A 117 14.15 -29.38 -9.18
CA GLN A 117 14.09 -30.13 -7.93
C GLN A 117 12.64 -30.19 -7.44
N LYS A 118 12.24 -31.31 -6.84
CA LYS A 118 10.91 -31.49 -6.22
C LYS A 118 10.83 -30.76 -4.88
N THR A 119 10.80 -29.43 -4.92
CA THR A 119 10.67 -28.55 -3.75
C THR A 119 9.66 -27.45 -4.05
N ALA A 120 9.02 -26.90 -3.01
CA ALA A 120 8.34 -25.63 -3.15
C ALA A 120 9.33 -24.55 -3.60
N MET A 121 8.86 -23.64 -4.46
CA MET A 121 9.73 -22.69 -5.16
C MET A 121 9.05 -21.35 -5.37
N LYS A 122 9.86 -20.29 -5.30
CA LYS A 122 9.45 -18.90 -5.48
C LYS A 122 10.00 -18.36 -6.80
N ILE A 123 9.11 -17.87 -7.64
CA ILE A 123 9.41 -17.27 -8.94
C ILE A 123 9.34 -15.75 -8.77
N VAL A 124 10.39 -15.07 -9.18
CA VAL A 124 10.53 -13.62 -9.09
C VAL A 124 10.78 -13.07 -10.49
N LEU A 125 9.87 -12.23 -10.97
CA LEU A 125 9.99 -11.49 -12.22
C LEU A 125 10.55 -10.10 -11.94
N GLN A 126 11.54 -9.68 -12.72
CA GLN A 126 12.08 -8.33 -12.77
C GLN A 126 11.95 -7.78 -14.20
N ALA A 127 11.03 -6.84 -14.40
CA ALA A 127 10.71 -6.26 -15.71
C ALA A 127 11.42 -4.92 -15.97
N GLY A 128 12.55 -4.66 -15.30
CA GLY A 128 13.31 -3.40 -15.37
C GLY A 128 13.10 -2.50 -14.15
N MET A 129 13.35 -1.19 -14.30
CA MET A 129 13.41 -0.11 -13.28
C MET A 129 12.40 -0.24 -12.12
N GLY A 130 12.64 -1.14 -11.16
CA GLY A 130 11.79 -1.38 -9.99
C GLY A 130 10.48 -2.17 -10.24
N HIS A 131 10.25 -2.72 -11.43
CA HIS A 131 9.05 -3.52 -11.70
C HIS A 131 9.29 -4.96 -11.30
N ARG A 132 8.73 -5.38 -10.15
CA ARG A 132 8.91 -6.72 -9.58
C ARG A 132 7.58 -7.40 -9.31
N GLY A 133 7.47 -8.66 -9.70
CA GLY A 133 6.34 -9.55 -9.40
C GLY A 133 6.85 -10.86 -8.82
N GLU A 134 6.08 -11.48 -7.93
CA GLU A 134 6.45 -12.75 -7.31
C GLU A 134 5.29 -13.74 -7.36
N TRP A 135 5.62 -15.02 -7.48
CA TRP A 135 4.67 -16.14 -7.43
C TRP A 135 5.30 -17.31 -6.69
N THR A 136 4.55 -18.00 -5.83
CA THR A 136 5.05 -19.18 -5.11
C THR A 136 4.29 -20.42 -5.54
N ILE A 137 5.02 -21.44 -5.99
CA ILE A 137 4.47 -22.76 -6.29
C ILE A 137 4.70 -23.66 -5.07
N PRO A 138 3.64 -24.13 -4.39
CA PRO A 138 3.79 -25.04 -3.27
C PRO A 138 4.21 -26.44 -3.74
N LEU A 139 4.83 -27.22 -2.84
CA LEU A 139 5.27 -28.59 -3.15
C LEU A 139 4.11 -29.49 -3.61
N SER A 140 2.89 -29.25 -3.10
CA SER A 140 1.67 -29.98 -3.46
C SER A 140 1.30 -29.91 -4.94
N GLU A 141 1.70 -28.84 -5.64
CA GLU A 141 1.46 -28.68 -7.09
C GLU A 141 2.54 -29.37 -7.94
N ILE A 142 3.71 -29.63 -7.35
CA ILE A 142 4.87 -30.24 -8.02
C ILE A 142 4.87 -31.76 -7.83
N ASP A 143 4.49 -32.22 -6.64
CA ASP A 143 4.31 -33.63 -6.34
C ASP A 143 2.95 -33.87 -5.64
N PRO A 144 1.86 -34.07 -6.41
CA PRO A 144 0.54 -34.31 -5.86
C PRO A 144 0.45 -35.58 -4.99
N GLN A 145 1.45 -36.47 -5.05
CA GLN A 145 1.50 -37.71 -4.26
C GLN A 145 2.00 -37.47 -2.83
N GLN A 146 2.64 -36.32 -2.54
CA GLN A 146 3.24 -36.05 -1.24
C GLN A 146 2.37 -35.17 -0.32
N SER A 147 1.19 -34.74 -0.79
CA SER A 147 0.18 -34.04 0.03
C SER A 147 -0.73 -34.96 0.85
N ALA A 148 -0.49 -36.28 0.84
CA ALA A 148 -1.29 -37.26 1.58
C ALA A 148 -0.60 -37.77 2.86
N SER A 149 0.35 -37.05 3.43
CA SER A 149 1.09 -37.51 4.62
C SER A 149 1.34 -36.40 5.62
N GLU A 150 0.32 -36.06 6.38
CA GLU A 150 0.47 -35.70 7.79
C GLU A 150 -0.36 -36.65 8.66
N PRO A 151 0.10 -36.97 9.89
CA PRO A 151 -0.33 -38.13 10.65
C PRO A 151 -1.44 -37.78 11.64
N SER A 152 -2.55 -38.51 11.58
CA SER A 152 -3.40 -38.72 12.76
C SER A 152 -3.67 -40.22 12.88
N ALA A 153 -3.04 -40.81 13.90
CA ALA A 153 -3.14 -42.21 14.26
C ALA A 153 -4.42 -42.49 15.07
N SER A 154 -5.07 -43.61 14.73
CA SER A 154 -5.75 -44.62 15.58
C SER A 154 -6.85 -45.26 14.70
N GLN A 155 -6.56 -46.37 14.00
CA GLN A 155 -6.82 -47.77 14.44
C GLN A 155 -8.33 -48.06 14.51
N GLU A 156 -8.89 -49.13 13.94
CA GLU A 156 -8.35 -50.38 13.37
C GLU A 156 -9.48 -51.12 12.63
N GLU A 157 -9.09 -51.92 11.62
CA GLU A 157 -9.58 -53.25 11.22
C GLU A 157 -11.10 -53.58 11.16
N GLN A 158 -11.65 -54.39 10.25
CA GLN A 158 -11.28 -55.14 9.04
C GLN A 158 -12.58 -55.89 8.65
N LYS A 159 -12.74 -56.26 7.36
CA LYS A 159 -12.98 -57.65 6.89
C LYS A 159 -13.91 -57.75 5.67
N LYS A 160 -13.25 -57.95 4.51
CA LYS A 160 -13.42 -59.05 3.53
C LYS A 160 -14.78 -59.29 2.84
N THR A 161 -14.80 -58.91 1.55
CA THR A 161 -15.08 -59.71 0.33
C THR A 161 -16.42 -60.43 0.10
N SER A 162 -16.90 -60.26 -1.14
CA SER A 162 -17.96 -60.96 -1.90
C SER A 162 -19.38 -60.58 -1.49
N GLU A 163 -20.29 -60.24 -2.41
CA GLU A 163 -20.62 -61.00 -3.62
C GLU A 163 -21.26 -60.13 -4.72
N THR A 164 -21.23 -60.66 -5.95
CA THR A 164 -21.72 -60.12 -7.22
C THR A 164 -23.26 -60.14 -7.32
N GLU A 165 -23.78 -59.35 -8.29
CA GLU A 165 -25.16 -59.25 -8.81
C GLU A 165 -26.02 -58.17 -8.12
N THR A 166 -26.69 -57.23 -8.79
CA THR A 166 -27.37 -57.29 -10.08
C THR A 166 -27.58 -55.87 -10.64
N VAL A 167 -27.57 -55.77 -11.97
CA VAL A 167 -27.79 -54.55 -12.78
C VAL A 167 -29.22 -54.00 -12.62
N LYS A 168 -29.35 -52.72 -12.24
CA LYS A 168 -30.36 -51.76 -12.75
C LYS A 168 -29.76 -50.34 -12.77
N PRO A 169 -29.88 -49.57 -13.87
CA PRO A 169 -29.35 -48.22 -13.95
C PRO A 169 -30.41 -47.25 -13.45
N SER A 170 -30.30 -46.81 -12.21
CA SER A 170 -30.89 -45.55 -11.78
C SER A 170 -29.82 -44.82 -11.01
N VAL A 171 -29.00 -44.07 -11.73
CA VAL A 171 -28.11 -43.07 -11.14
C VAL A 171 -29.02 -42.15 -10.33
N ASP A 172 -28.92 -42.26 -9.01
CA ASP A 172 -29.59 -41.36 -8.09
C ASP A 172 -29.08 -39.95 -8.40
N LEU A 173 -29.99 -39.10 -8.88
CA LEU A 173 -29.68 -37.79 -9.44
C LEU A 173 -28.95 -36.92 -8.40
N ASP A 174 -29.20 -37.17 -7.12
CA ASP A 174 -28.59 -36.46 -6.00
C ASP A 174 -27.14 -36.93 -5.73
N GLN A 175 -26.82 -38.21 -5.95
CA GLN A 175 -25.44 -38.70 -5.89
C GLN A 175 -24.60 -38.14 -7.05
N LEU A 176 -25.20 -38.05 -8.24
CA LEU A 176 -24.53 -37.45 -9.41
C LEU A 176 -24.29 -35.95 -9.20
N ARG A 177 -25.27 -35.22 -8.67
CA ARG A 177 -25.12 -33.79 -8.32
C ARG A 177 -24.02 -33.58 -7.30
N HIS A 178 -23.99 -34.39 -6.23
CA HIS A 178 -22.98 -34.27 -5.19
C HIS A 178 -21.56 -34.57 -5.70
N ALA A 179 -21.41 -35.60 -6.54
CA ALA A 179 -20.13 -35.91 -7.18
C ALA A 179 -19.70 -34.84 -8.20
N LEU A 180 -20.65 -34.27 -8.94
CA LEU A 180 -20.40 -33.18 -9.89
C LEU A 180 -19.96 -31.91 -9.15
N GLU A 181 -20.64 -31.56 -8.06
CA GLU A 181 -20.38 -30.36 -7.27
C GLU A 181 -19.03 -30.46 -6.53
N GLN A 182 -18.70 -31.62 -5.97
CA GLN A 182 -17.35 -31.88 -5.43
C GLN A 182 -16.25 -31.79 -6.50
N SER A 183 -16.53 -32.27 -7.71
CA SER A 183 -15.57 -32.20 -8.82
C SER A 183 -15.41 -30.78 -9.35
N LEU A 184 -16.50 -30.02 -9.42
CA LEU A 184 -16.50 -28.62 -9.83
C LEU A 184 -15.80 -27.74 -8.80
N ASP A 185 -16.12 -27.88 -7.52
CA ASP A 185 -15.52 -27.05 -6.47
C ASP A 185 -14.00 -27.29 -6.34
N LYS A 186 -13.56 -28.55 -6.52
CA LYS A 186 -12.14 -28.91 -6.59
C LYS A 186 -11.41 -28.29 -7.81
N ARG A 187 -12.14 -27.97 -8.88
CA ARG A 187 -11.59 -27.36 -10.12
C ARG A 187 -11.75 -25.85 -10.17
N LEU A 188 -12.75 -25.29 -9.49
CA LEU A 188 -13.08 -23.88 -9.48
C LEU A 188 -12.38 -23.14 -8.34
N SER A 189 -12.16 -23.79 -7.19
CA SER A 189 -11.41 -23.19 -6.07
C SER A 189 -10.02 -22.66 -6.45
N PRO A 190 -9.20 -23.32 -7.29
CA PRO A 190 -7.92 -22.77 -7.72
C PRO A 190 -8.10 -21.55 -8.63
N VAL A 191 -9.15 -21.54 -9.47
CA VAL A 191 -9.44 -20.41 -10.39
C VAL A 191 -9.92 -19.19 -9.61
N LEU A 192 -10.79 -19.39 -8.62
CA LEU A 192 -11.26 -18.33 -7.72
C LEU A 192 -10.11 -17.75 -6.89
N LYS A 193 -9.23 -18.61 -6.38
CA LYS A 193 -8.01 -18.19 -5.69
C LYS A 193 -7.08 -17.37 -6.60
N ARG A 194 -6.86 -17.82 -7.84
CA ARG A 194 -6.08 -17.09 -8.87
C ARG A 194 -6.66 -15.70 -9.18
N LEU A 195 -7.98 -15.56 -9.20
CA LEU A 195 -8.63 -14.27 -9.41
C LEU A 195 -8.54 -13.37 -8.17
N ALA A 196 -8.69 -13.93 -6.98
CA ALA A 196 -8.62 -13.19 -5.71
C ALA A 196 -7.21 -12.62 -5.47
N GLU A 197 -6.17 -13.42 -5.68
CA GLU A 197 -4.77 -13.01 -5.50
C GLU A 197 -4.32 -11.98 -6.56
N ALA A 198 -4.86 -12.08 -7.78
CA ALA A 198 -4.70 -11.04 -8.81
C ALA A 198 -5.51 -9.76 -8.52
N GLN A 199 -6.56 -9.86 -7.68
CA GLN A 199 -7.47 -8.76 -7.33
C GLN A 199 -7.13 -8.07 -6.02
N ASP A 200 -5.99 -8.32 -5.38
CA ASP A 200 -5.53 -7.53 -4.23
C ASP A 200 -5.36 -6.06 -4.64
N LYS A 201 -6.47 -5.32 -4.57
CA LYS A 201 -6.56 -3.88 -4.76
C LYS A 201 -5.88 -3.31 -3.52
N GLY A 202 -4.65 -2.83 -3.72
CA GLY A 202 -3.99 -2.01 -2.72
C GLY A 202 -4.87 -0.82 -2.30
N PRO A 203 -4.48 -0.09 -1.24
CA PRO A 203 -5.26 1.03 -0.74
C PRO A 203 -5.61 2.00 -1.88
N THR A 204 -6.91 2.22 -2.07
CA THR A 204 -7.40 3.10 -3.12
C THR A 204 -7.15 4.56 -2.74
N PHE A 205 -7.19 5.46 -3.74
CA PHE A 205 -7.07 6.90 -3.48
C PHE A 205 -8.07 7.40 -2.42
N ARG A 206 -9.26 6.79 -2.35
CA ARG A 206 -10.28 7.12 -1.35
C ARG A 206 -9.85 6.70 0.06
N ASP A 207 -9.15 5.58 0.21
CA ASP A 207 -8.65 5.11 1.50
C ASP A 207 -7.55 6.04 2.02
N ILE A 208 -6.68 6.52 1.13
CA ILE A 208 -5.63 7.50 1.46
C ILE A 208 -6.24 8.85 1.87
N LEU A 209 -7.14 9.41 1.05
CA LEU A 209 -7.83 10.67 1.37
C LEU A 209 -8.69 10.54 2.63
N GLY A 210 -9.34 9.39 2.82
CA GLY A 210 -10.12 9.08 4.02
C GLY A 210 -9.25 9.05 5.27
N GLY A 211 -8.08 8.40 5.21
CA GLY A 211 -7.11 8.38 6.30
C GLY A 211 -6.59 9.77 6.66
N ILE A 212 -6.20 10.57 5.67
CA ILE A 212 -5.75 11.96 5.87
C ILE A 212 -6.88 12.80 6.47
N GLY A 213 -8.10 12.69 5.94
CA GLY A 213 -9.28 13.39 6.44
C GLY A 213 -9.61 13.03 7.89
N TYR A 214 -9.45 11.76 8.27
CA TYR A 214 -9.67 11.30 9.64
C TYR A 214 -8.66 11.92 10.62
N ILE A 215 -7.37 11.94 10.28
CA ILE A 215 -6.32 12.54 11.12
C ILE A 215 -6.56 14.04 11.29
N LEU A 216 -6.79 14.77 10.19
CA LEU A 216 -7.07 16.21 10.24
C LEU A 216 -8.37 16.53 10.98
N GLY A 217 -9.40 15.69 10.80
CA GLY A 217 -10.68 15.83 11.49
C GLY A 217 -10.55 15.68 13.01
N LEU A 218 -9.83 14.66 13.49
CA LEU A 218 -9.58 14.47 14.91
C LEU A 218 -8.73 15.60 15.51
N LEU A 219 -7.67 16.02 14.80
CA LEU A 219 -6.82 17.11 15.24
C LEU A 219 -7.61 18.43 15.34
N GLY A 220 -8.43 18.72 14.32
CA GLY A 220 -9.31 19.89 14.30
C GLY A 220 -10.34 19.88 15.43
N LEU A 221 -10.94 18.72 15.70
CA LEU A 221 -11.89 18.57 16.80
C LEU A 221 -11.22 18.75 18.16
N ALA A 222 -10.04 18.18 18.37
CA ALA A 222 -9.26 18.35 19.59
C ALA A 222 -8.86 19.83 19.81
N ALA A 223 -8.39 20.51 18.75
CA ALA A 223 -8.05 21.92 18.80
C ALA A 223 -9.27 22.81 19.10
N TYR A 224 -10.42 22.53 18.48
CA TYR A 224 -11.67 23.24 18.76
C TYR A 224 -12.13 23.06 20.21
N MET A 225 -12.10 21.83 20.74
CA MET A 225 -12.44 21.57 22.14
C MET A 225 -11.47 22.25 23.10
N HIS A 226 -10.17 22.23 22.81
CA HIS A 226 -9.16 22.91 23.62
C HIS A 226 -9.38 24.43 23.64
N PHE A 227 -9.62 25.04 22.47
CA PHE A 227 -9.93 26.47 22.37
C PHE A 227 -11.20 26.81 23.14
N ARG A 228 -12.26 26.02 23.01
CA ARG A 228 -13.54 26.25 23.68
C ARG A 228 -13.43 26.14 25.21
N ARG A 229 -12.62 25.21 25.72
CA ARG A 229 -12.33 25.11 27.17
C ARG A 229 -11.62 26.36 27.66
N ARG A 230 -10.54 26.78 26.99
CA ARG A 230 -9.77 27.97 27.36
C ARG A 230 -10.60 29.25 27.33
N SER A 231 -11.47 29.41 26.33
CA SER A 231 -12.36 30.58 26.25
C SER A 231 -13.33 30.66 27.43
N ARG A 232 -13.91 29.52 27.86
CA ARG A 232 -14.76 29.49 29.06
C ARG A 232 -13.98 29.83 30.33
N ASP A 233 -12.75 29.33 30.46
CA ASP A 233 -11.92 29.57 31.64
C ASP A 233 -11.59 31.08 31.76
N LEU A 234 -11.30 31.74 30.64
CA LEU A 234 -11.09 33.18 30.56
C LEU A 234 -12.36 34.00 30.86
N GLU A 235 -13.53 33.53 30.40
CA GLU A 235 -14.82 34.16 30.73
C GLU A 235 -15.18 34.00 32.22
N ALA A 236 -14.87 32.85 32.82
CA ALA A 236 -15.07 32.60 34.24
C ALA A 236 -14.16 33.49 35.11
N GLU A 237 -12.88 33.65 34.73
CA GLU A 237 -11.95 34.55 35.41
C GLU A 237 -12.43 36.02 35.34
N LYS A 238 -12.98 36.46 34.20
CA LYS A 238 -13.54 37.81 34.05
C LYS A 238 -14.81 38.04 34.89
N LYS A 239 -15.62 37.01 35.14
CA LYS A 239 -16.87 37.14 35.90
C LYS A 239 -16.65 37.06 37.42
N GLY A 240 -15.52 36.50 37.86
CA GLY A 240 -15.12 36.43 39.26
C GLY A 240 -14.31 37.63 39.78
N ARG A 241 -14.11 38.66 38.94
CA ARG A 241 -13.34 39.87 39.23
C ARG A 241 -14.25 41.09 39.15
#